data_AF-A0A962CCV7-F1
#
_entry.id   AF-A0A962CCV7-F1
#
_cell.length_a   1.000
_cell.length_b   1.000
_cell.length_c   1.000
_cell.angle_alpha   90.00
_cell.angle_beta   90.00
_cell.angle_gamma   90.00
#
_symmetry.space_group_name_H-M   'P 1'
#
loop_
_entity.id
_entity.type
_entity.pdbx_description
1 polymer ?
#
loop_
_entity_poly.entity_id
_entity_poly.type
_entity_poly.pdbx_seq_one_letter_code
_entity_poly.pdbx_strand_id
1 'polypeptide(L)'
;MNSEIDPRIVESLAKDAGAFMQQMDLVQRRALFVRVAENELRSASFLDERLGLQGREGFWLPLSGVGAVAASIPEPVATPDFIFHIGHCGSTLLSRLLDQEGAVLGLREPLVLRELAAAELELDAPTARISPSDWQALFAGTLAILGRRFAPAQRVIAKATSTCNNLIEPLFGHHPGVRVVLLHLPLESYLATMMKAPGGGLDALQGAPARLAYLHRVLGDESIRLHQLDPAQTVAMGWVAELARFTRIASDPILSPRAMLLDFEKLLAAPADRLAAVRAHLGLPA
;
A
#
# COMPACT_ATOMS: atom_id res chain seq x y z
N MET A 1 7.52 -13.23 27.94
CA MET A 1 8.04 -12.10 28.73
C MET A 1 7.59 -10.83 28.04
N ASN A 2 6.54 -10.17 28.54
CA ASN A 2 6.22 -8.81 28.08
C ASN A 2 7.32 -7.91 28.62
N SER A 3 8.32 -7.58 27.81
CA SER A 3 9.18 -6.45 28.12
C SER A 3 8.28 -5.22 28.12
N GLU A 4 8.07 -4.63 29.29
CA GLU A 4 7.35 -3.38 29.43
C GLU A 4 8.01 -2.34 28.51
N ILE A 5 7.22 -1.76 27.61
CA ILE A 5 7.73 -0.84 26.60
C ILE A 5 7.94 0.50 27.29
N ASP A 6 9.16 1.05 27.23
CA ASP A 6 9.46 2.36 27.84
C ASP A 6 8.53 3.43 27.24
N PRO A 7 7.65 4.06 28.03
CA PRO A 7 6.70 5.05 27.54
C PRO A 7 7.38 6.25 26.87
N ARG A 8 8.60 6.59 27.28
CA ARG A 8 9.36 7.72 26.68
C ARG A 8 9.76 7.42 25.24
N ILE A 9 10.05 6.16 24.93
CA ILE A 9 10.37 5.73 23.56
C ILE A 9 9.11 5.79 22.70
N VAL A 10 7.98 5.31 23.22
CA VAL A 10 6.68 5.38 22.54
C VAL A 10 6.32 6.83 22.21
N GLU A 11 6.43 7.72 23.19
CA GLU A 11 6.13 9.15 23.03
C GLU A 11 7.08 9.82 22.03
N SER A 12 8.39 9.53 22.11
CA SER A 12 9.37 10.07 21.17
C SER A 12 9.10 9.61 19.75
N LEU A 13 8.74 8.34 19.54
CA LEU A 13 8.40 7.83 18.22
C LEU A 13 7.12 8.48 17.73
N ALA A 14 6.07 8.54 18.54
CA ALA A 14 4.76 9.05 18.15
C ALA A 14 4.78 10.49 17.65
N LYS A 15 5.56 11.37 18.30
CA LYS A 15 5.71 12.80 17.96
C LYS A 15 6.61 13.06 16.74
N ASP A 16 7.43 12.10 16.34
CA ASP A 16 8.40 12.26 15.26
C ASP A 16 7.87 11.64 13.95
N ALA A 17 7.52 12.50 12.98
CA ALA A 17 7.14 12.06 11.64
C ALA A 17 8.28 11.34 10.89
N GLY A 18 9.54 11.63 11.25
CA GLY A 18 10.73 10.98 10.74
C GLY A 18 11.00 9.61 11.36
N ALA A 19 10.30 9.21 12.43
CA ALA A 19 10.39 7.86 12.98
C ALA A 19 9.62 6.87 12.10
N PHE A 20 10.14 6.55 10.93
CA PHE A 20 9.47 5.72 9.93
C PHE A 20 9.46 4.25 10.34
N MET A 21 8.29 3.61 10.30
CA MET A 21 8.18 2.17 10.53
C MET A 21 8.56 1.45 9.23
N GLN A 22 9.81 1.01 9.16
CA GLN A 22 10.40 0.43 7.96
C GLN A 22 10.00 -1.02 7.76
N GLN A 23 10.04 -1.82 8.82
CA GLN A 23 9.87 -3.27 8.73
C GLN A 23 8.95 -3.79 9.83
N MET A 24 8.22 -4.84 9.50
CA MET A 24 7.42 -5.63 10.43
C MET A 24 7.89 -7.08 10.33
N ASP A 25 8.09 -7.73 11.46
CA ASP A 25 8.44 -9.15 11.55
C ASP A 25 7.44 -9.85 12.46
N LEU A 26 6.51 -10.59 11.84
CA LEU A 26 5.48 -11.36 12.54
C LEU A 26 6.03 -12.61 13.22
N VAL A 27 7.18 -13.13 12.76
CA VAL A 27 7.83 -14.31 13.34
C VAL A 27 8.51 -13.93 14.66
N GLN A 28 9.30 -12.87 14.65
CA GLN A 28 9.99 -12.35 15.83
C GLN A 28 9.14 -11.37 16.65
N ARG A 29 7.90 -11.11 16.19
CA ARG A 29 6.90 -10.24 16.83
C ARG A 29 7.44 -8.84 17.17
N ARG A 30 8.10 -8.20 16.19
CA ARG A 30 8.66 -6.86 16.34
C ARG A 30 8.50 -5.99 15.09
N ALA A 31 8.57 -4.69 15.26
CA ALA A 31 8.61 -3.69 14.19
C ALA A 31 9.86 -2.81 14.33
N LEU A 32 10.50 -2.50 13.20
CA LEU A 32 11.67 -1.64 13.13
C LEU A 32 11.25 -0.22 12.79
N PHE A 33 11.63 0.72 13.66
CA PHE A 33 11.55 2.14 13.41
C PHE A 33 12.94 2.67 13.08
N VAL A 34 13.05 3.48 12.05
CA VAL A 34 14.30 4.15 11.65
C VAL A 34 14.04 5.64 11.49
N ARG A 35 15.05 6.46 11.78
CA ARG A 35 14.97 7.91 11.53
C ARG A 35 15.23 8.20 10.05
N VAL A 36 14.29 8.90 9.42
CA VAL A 36 14.31 9.30 8.02
C VAL A 36 13.88 10.77 7.92
N ALA A 37 14.65 11.58 7.21
CA ALA A 37 14.30 12.97 6.96
C ALA A 37 13.27 13.07 5.82
N GLU A 38 12.51 14.17 5.79
CA GLU A 38 11.45 14.38 4.80
C GLU A 38 11.97 14.31 3.34
N ASN A 39 13.14 14.92 3.07
CA ASN A 39 13.76 14.91 1.74
C ASN A 39 14.17 13.49 1.29
N GLU A 40 14.53 12.62 2.23
CA GLU A 40 14.89 11.22 1.95
C GLU A 40 13.65 10.43 1.52
N LEU A 41 12.52 10.60 2.23
CA LEU A 41 11.24 10.00 1.84
C LEU A 41 10.79 10.50 0.45
N ARG A 42 10.92 11.81 0.19
CA ARG A 42 10.55 12.41 -1.10
C ARG A 42 11.40 11.91 -2.26
N SER A 43 12.71 11.78 -2.06
CA SER A 43 13.65 11.34 -3.11
C SER A 43 13.61 9.83 -3.36
N ALA A 44 13.20 9.04 -2.38
CA ALA A 44 13.16 7.59 -2.47
C ALA A 44 12.18 7.12 -3.56
N SER A 45 12.68 6.23 -4.42
CA SER A 45 11.85 5.53 -5.41
C SER A 45 11.07 4.37 -4.79
N PHE A 46 11.66 3.74 -3.78
CA PHE A 46 11.15 2.60 -3.01
C PHE A 46 11.59 2.78 -1.56
N LEU A 47 10.68 2.58 -0.61
CA LEU A 47 10.93 2.68 0.82
C LEU A 47 11.39 1.35 1.44
N ASP A 48 12.22 0.60 0.71
CA ASP A 48 12.78 -0.68 1.13
C ASP A 48 14.27 -0.54 1.54
N GLU A 49 15.02 -1.64 1.51
CA GLU A 49 16.47 -1.66 1.79
C GLU A 49 17.28 -0.65 0.95
N ARG A 50 16.75 -0.24 -0.21
CA ARG A 50 17.37 0.72 -1.13
C ARG A 50 17.34 2.17 -0.66
N LEU A 51 16.64 2.48 0.44
CA LEU A 51 16.77 3.77 1.14
C LEU A 51 18.18 4.00 1.73
N GLY A 52 19.10 3.02 1.64
CA GLY A 52 20.44 3.16 2.23
C GLY A 52 20.37 3.23 3.75
N LEU A 53 19.46 2.45 4.35
CA LEU A 53 19.22 2.42 5.80
C LEU A 53 20.25 1.57 6.55
N GLN A 54 21.17 0.92 5.83
CA GLN A 54 22.27 0.15 6.43
C GLN A 54 23.14 1.07 7.29
N GLY A 55 23.30 0.70 8.57
CA GLY A 55 24.10 1.45 9.54
C GLY A 55 23.37 2.61 10.22
N ARG A 56 22.07 2.84 9.95
CA ARG A 56 21.27 3.83 10.68
C ARG A 56 20.87 3.33 12.06
N GLU A 57 20.77 4.26 13.00
CA GLU A 57 20.18 4.01 14.30
C GLU A 57 18.69 3.65 14.11
N GLY A 58 18.38 2.39 14.40
CA GLY A 58 17.04 1.83 14.33
C GLY A 58 16.62 1.29 15.69
N PHE A 59 15.34 1.41 15.99
CA PHE A 59 14.77 0.94 17.24
C PHE A 59 13.75 -0.18 16.96
N TRP A 60 13.98 -1.35 17.53
CA TRP A 60 13.04 -2.47 17.46
C TRP A 60 12.04 -2.36 18.61
N LEU A 61 10.75 -2.25 18.27
CA LEU A 61 9.63 -2.35 19.21
C LEU A 61 8.96 -3.73 19.10
N PRO A 62 8.49 -4.32 20.21
CA PRO A 62 7.51 -5.40 20.14
C PRO A 62 6.28 -4.97 19.32
N LEU A 63 5.62 -5.89 18.60
CA LEU A 63 4.42 -5.55 17.82
C LEU A 63 3.30 -4.93 18.65
N SER A 64 3.17 -5.34 19.92
CA SER A 64 2.23 -4.73 20.87
C SER A 64 2.48 -3.23 21.09
N GLY A 65 3.69 -2.75 20.82
CA GLY A 65 4.07 -1.34 20.88
C GLY A 65 3.57 -0.51 19.71
N VAL A 66 3.21 -1.12 18.57
CA VAL A 66 2.69 -0.37 17.41
C VAL A 66 1.38 0.33 17.79
N GLY A 67 0.49 -0.35 18.51
CA GLY A 67 -0.75 0.24 19.01
C GLY A 67 -0.49 1.36 20.03
N ALA A 68 0.50 1.20 20.91
CA ALA A 68 0.88 2.23 21.87
C ALA A 68 1.43 3.50 21.19
N VAL A 69 2.27 3.33 20.16
CA VAL A 69 2.78 4.45 19.36
C VAL A 69 1.62 5.15 18.67
N ALA A 70 0.75 4.40 17.98
CA ALA A 70 -0.40 4.95 17.28
C ALA A 70 -1.35 5.73 18.20
N ALA A 71 -1.66 5.19 19.38
CA ALA A 71 -2.51 5.84 20.37
C ALA A 71 -1.87 7.10 21.00
N SER A 72 -0.54 7.25 20.89
CA SER A 72 0.20 8.41 21.41
C SER A 72 0.44 9.49 20.35
N ILE A 73 -0.02 9.30 19.11
CA ILE A 73 0.11 10.28 18.03
C ILE A 73 -0.77 11.50 18.37
N PRO A 74 -0.25 12.73 18.31
CA PRO A 74 -1.05 13.93 18.55
C PRO A 74 -2.21 14.06 17.54
N GLU A 75 -3.40 14.39 18.04
CA GLU A 75 -4.56 14.64 17.20
C GLU A 75 -4.40 15.92 16.32
N PRO A 76 -4.99 15.96 15.11
CA PRO A 76 -5.78 14.90 14.49
C PRO A 76 -4.91 13.77 13.91
N VAL A 77 -5.22 12.52 14.24
CA VAL A 77 -4.61 11.34 13.61
C VAL A 77 -5.08 11.26 12.16
N ALA A 78 -4.15 11.29 11.22
CA ALA A 78 -4.45 11.17 9.79
C ALA A 78 -4.16 9.74 9.30
N THR A 79 -4.97 9.29 8.35
CA THR A 79 -4.69 8.11 7.52
C THR A 79 -4.22 8.58 6.15
N PRO A 80 -3.19 7.97 5.53
CA PRO A 80 -2.80 8.30 4.17
C PRO A 80 -3.93 8.05 3.18
N ASP A 81 -4.00 8.86 2.12
CA ASP A 81 -4.69 8.42 0.91
C ASP A 81 -3.79 7.43 0.15
N PHE A 82 -4.36 6.66 -0.78
CA PHE A 82 -3.62 5.56 -1.42
C PHE A 82 -3.65 5.58 -2.94
N ILE A 83 -2.53 5.13 -3.52
CA ILE A 83 -2.46 4.70 -4.92
C ILE A 83 -2.26 3.18 -4.90
N PHE A 84 -3.31 2.45 -5.25
CA PHE A 84 -3.26 1.02 -5.55
C PHE A 84 -3.14 0.81 -7.05
N HIS A 85 -2.53 -0.30 -7.45
CA HIS A 85 -2.21 -0.50 -8.85
C HIS A 85 -1.98 -1.97 -9.22
N ILE A 86 -2.11 -2.29 -10.50
CA ILE A 86 -1.95 -3.68 -10.99
C ILE A 86 -0.48 -4.12 -11.12
N GLY A 87 0.45 -3.17 -11.14
CA GLY A 87 1.88 -3.39 -11.39
C GLY A 87 2.29 -2.71 -12.70
N HIS A 88 3.53 -2.21 -12.80
CA HIS A 88 4.11 -1.65 -14.03
C HIS A 88 3.22 -0.71 -14.86
N CYS A 89 2.30 0.02 -14.23
CA CYS A 89 1.29 0.87 -14.88
C CYS A 89 1.46 2.36 -14.56
N GLY A 90 2.69 2.81 -14.28
CA GLY A 90 3.00 4.22 -14.06
C GLY A 90 2.66 4.78 -12.67
N SER A 91 2.39 3.93 -11.67
CA SER A 91 2.07 4.36 -10.30
C SER A 91 3.19 5.19 -9.65
N THR A 92 4.45 4.88 -9.95
CA THR A 92 5.62 5.66 -9.46
C THR A 92 5.72 7.03 -10.13
N LEU A 93 5.32 7.16 -11.40
CA LEU A 93 5.24 8.46 -12.05
C LEU A 93 4.14 9.30 -11.41
N LEU A 94 2.94 8.74 -11.24
CA LEU A 94 1.81 9.44 -10.61
C LEU A 94 2.16 9.91 -9.19
N SER A 95 2.77 9.04 -8.37
CA SER A 95 3.15 9.41 -7.00
C SER A 95 4.24 10.48 -6.95
N ARG A 96 5.11 10.59 -7.96
CA ARG A 96 6.09 11.68 -8.07
C ARG A 96 5.44 12.98 -8.49
N LEU A 97 4.56 12.95 -9.47
CA LEU A 97 3.84 14.16 -9.94
C LEU A 97 3.03 14.80 -8.80
N LEU A 98 2.35 13.99 -7.99
CA LEU A 98 1.60 14.47 -6.83
C LEU A 98 2.51 15.07 -5.75
N ASP A 99 3.71 14.53 -5.56
CA ASP A 99 4.68 14.93 -4.54
C ASP A 99 5.49 16.19 -4.91
N GLN A 100 5.45 16.66 -6.16
CA GLN A 100 6.24 17.82 -6.62
C GLN A 100 5.81 19.16 -5.98
N GLU A 101 4.56 19.28 -5.57
CA GLU A 101 3.98 20.58 -5.17
C GLU A 101 4.15 20.91 -3.68
N GLY A 102 4.96 20.14 -2.95
CA GLY A 102 5.29 20.37 -1.54
C GLY A 102 4.16 20.07 -0.55
N ALA A 103 2.90 20.20 -0.96
CA ALA A 103 1.71 19.91 -0.15
C ALA A 103 1.45 18.42 0.11
N VAL A 104 2.11 17.53 -0.65
CA VAL A 104 2.00 16.08 -0.51
C VAL A 104 3.33 15.53 -0.01
N LEU A 105 3.28 14.48 0.83
CA LEU A 105 4.37 13.56 1.11
C LEU A 105 4.04 12.21 0.47
N GLY A 106 4.78 11.84 -0.57
CA GLY A 106 4.63 10.55 -1.24
C GLY A 106 5.38 9.43 -0.53
N LEU A 107 4.68 8.46 0.05
CA LEU A 107 5.28 7.24 0.58
C LEU A 107 5.25 6.13 -0.47
N ARG A 108 6.41 5.70 -0.99
CA ARG A 108 6.48 4.79 -2.14
C ARG A 108 6.84 3.36 -1.72
N GLU A 109 5.84 2.48 -1.76
CA GLU A 109 5.93 1.06 -1.39
C GLU A 109 6.44 0.82 0.04
N PRO A 110 5.75 1.34 1.09
CA PRO A 110 6.09 0.99 2.47
C PRO A 110 6.06 -0.54 2.67
N LEU A 111 7.19 -1.13 3.07
CA LEU A 111 7.33 -2.59 3.20
C LEU A 111 6.35 -3.19 4.21
N VAL A 112 6.04 -2.47 5.28
CA VAL A 112 5.08 -2.89 6.31
C VAL A 112 3.70 -3.23 5.74
N LEU A 113 3.29 -2.59 4.63
CA LEU A 113 2.03 -2.92 3.96
C LEU A 113 2.08 -4.27 3.24
N ARG A 114 3.26 -4.71 2.78
CA ARG A 114 3.42 -6.03 2.15
C ARG A 114 3.29 -7.14 3.19
N GLU A 115 3.87 -6.94 4.37
CA GLU A 115 3.75 -7.90 5.49
C GLU A 115 2.29 -8.02 5.95
N LEU A 116 1.59 -6.88 6.11
CA LEU A 116 0.17 -6.88 6.46
C LEU A 116 -0.71 -7.52 5.37
N ALA A 117 -0.40 -7.26 4.09
CA ALA A 117 -1.09 -7.88 2.96
C ALA A 117 -0.89 -9.39 2.94
N ALA A 118 0.33 -9.89 3.14
CA ALA A 118 0.61 -11.32 3.20
C ALA A 118 -0.12 -11.99 4.39
N ALA A 119 -0.11 -11.34 5.56
CA ALA A 119 -0.79 -11.86 6.74
C ALA A 119 -2.32 -11.89 6.58
N GLU A 120 -2.91 -10.91 5.89
CA GLU A 120 -4.36 -10.85 5.66
C GLU A 120 -4.87 -12.06 4.89
N LEU A 121 -4.11 -12.52 3.88
CA LEU A 121 -4.47 -13.69 3.06
C LEU A 121 -4.51 -15.00 3.85
N GLU A 122 -3.86 -15.05 5.01
CA GLU A 122 -3.75 -16.26 5.83
C GLU A 122 -4.59 -16.21 7.12
N LEU A 123 -5.37 -15.14 7.38
CA LEU A 123 -6.03 -14.94 8.68
C LEU A 123 -6.95 -16.08 9.12
N ASP A 124 -7.62 -16.72 8.16
CA ASP A 124 -8.53 -17.84 8.42
C ASP A 124 -7.83 -19.22 8.33
N ALA A 125 -6.54 -19.25 7.98
CA ALA A 125 -5.77 -20.47 7.85
C ALA A 125 -5.21 -20.93 9.20
N PRO A 126 -5.04 -22.24 9.44
CA PRO A 126 -4.37 -22.75 10.64
C PRO A 126 -2.88 -22.35 10.71
N THR A 127 -2.32 -21.80 9.62
CA THR A 127 -0.96 -21.27 9.54
C THR A 127 -0.87 -19.78 9.93
N ALA A 128 -2.00 -19.12 10.23
CA ALA A 128 -2.04 -17.72 10.63
C ALA A 128 -1.08 -17.43 11.80
N ARG A 129 -0.21 -16.45 11.63
CA ARG A 129 0.74 -16.01 12.67
C ARG A 129 0.18 -14.96 13.62
N ILE A 130 -0.99 -14.43 13.29
CA ILE A 130 -1.66 -13.34 13.98
C ILE A 130 -3.18 -13.57 13.92
N SER A 131 -3.89 -13.25 14.98
CA SER A 131 -5.36 -13.36 15.01
C SER A 131 -6.00 -12.27 14.14
N PRO A 132 -7.23 -12.45 13.65
CA PRO A 132 -7.95 -11.40 12.92
C PRO A 132 -8.07 -10.08 13.70
N SER A 133 -8.31 -10.13 15.01
CA SER A 133 -8.39 -8.93 15.86
C SER A 133 -7.04 -8.23 16.03
N ASP A 134 -5.97 -9.00 16.22
CA ASP A 134 -4.62 -8.42 16.34
C ASP A 134 -4.17 -7.82 15.02
N TRP A 135 -4.51 -8.45 13.88
CA TRP A 135 -4.22 -7.92 12.55
C TRP A 135 -4.96 -6.60 12.31
N GLN A 136 -6.24 -6.51 12.68
CA GLN A 136 -7.02 -5.27 12.55
C GLN A 136 -6.40 -4.13 13.38
N ALA A 137 -6.02 -4.40 14.63
CA ALA A 137 -5.35 -3.41 15.48
C ALA A 137 -3.97 -2.99 14.93
N LEU A 138 -3.21 -3.95 14.39
CA LEU A 138 -1.90 -3.68 13.80
C LEU A 138 -2.01 -2.90 12.49
N PHE A 139 -2.99 -3.21 11.65
CA PHE A 139 -3.30 -2.48 10.42
C PHE A 139 -3.71 -1.03 10.74
N ALA A 140 -4.63 -0.85 11.67
CA ALA A 140 -5.05 0.46 12.18
C ALA A 140 -3.86 1.32 12.66
N GLY A 141 -3.04 0.76 13.55
CA GLY A 141 -1.87 1.44 14.08
C GLY A 141 -0.84 1.77 13.01
N THR A 142 -0.65 0.87 12.05
CA THR A 142 0.23 1.09 10.89
C THR A 142 -0.25 2.26 10.03
N LEU A 143 -1.55 2.34 9.75
CA LEU A 143 -2.13 3.45 8.97
C LEU A 143 -1.93 4.79 9.68
N ALA A 144 -2.19 4.86 10.99
CA ALA A 144 -1.97 6.06 11.79
C ALA A 144 -0.50 6.50 11.78
N ILE A 145 0.43 5.55 11.93
CA ILE A 145 1.88 5.80 11.91
C ILE A 145 2.34 6.31 10.55
N LEU A 146 1.86 5.69 9.46
CA LEU A 146 2.20 6.10 8.09
C LEU A 146 1.57 7.44 7.73
N GLY A 147 0.42 7.81 8.31
CA GLY A 147 -0.27 9.07 8.06
C GLY A 147 0.36 10.30 8.73
N ARG A 148 1.44 10.14 9.49
CA ARG A 148 2.16 11.25 10.10
C ARG A 148 2.85 12.13 9.06
N ARG A 149 2.96 13.41 9.40
CA ARG A 149 3.35 14.48 8.49
C ARG A 149 4.37 15.41 9.15
N PHE A 150 5.26 15.99 8.34
CA PHE A 150 6.26 16.96 8.80
C PHE A 150 5.70 18.37 8.95
N ALA A 151 4.57 18.67 8.28
CA ALA A 151 3.89 19.97 8.36
C ALA A 151 2.35 19.82 8.51
N PRO A 152 1.65 20.70 9.24
CA PRO A 152 0.20 20.59 9.46
C PRO A 152 -0.69 20.63 8.20
N ALA A 153 -0.24 21.26 7.12
CA ALA A 153 -1.00 21.31 5.86
C ALA A 153 -0.67 20.14 4.91
N GLN A 154 0.34 19.33 5.23
CA GLN A 154 0.81 18.27 4.36
C GLN A 154 -0.16 17.09 4.36
N ARG A 155 -0.42 16.55 3.17
CA ARG A 155 -1.17 15.31 2.93
C ARG A 155 -0.21 14.17 2.70
N VAL A 156 -0.48 13.00 3.27
CA VAL A 156 0.30 11.80 3.01
C VAL A 156 -0.42 10.95 1.97
N ILE A 157 0.30 10.53 0.93
CA ILE A 157 -0.20 9.60 -0.07
C ILE A 157 0.73 8.40 -0.15
N ALA A 158 0.21 7.22 0.17
CA ALA A 158 0.94 5.97 0.09
C ALA A 158 0.68 5.27 -1.26
N LYS A 159 1.73 5.08 -2.06
CA LYS A 159 1.71 4.16 -3.20
C LYS A 159 1.99 2.76 -2.67
N ALA A 160 0.96 1.91 -2.63
CA ALA A 160 1.13 0.53 -2.18
C ALA A 160 1.92 -0.29 -3.22
N THR A 161 2.49 -1.42 -2.79
CA THR A 161 3.02 -2.42 -3.73
C THR A 161 1.84 -3.12 -4.41
N SER A 162 1.97 -3.55 -5.67
CA SER A 162 0.88 -4.19 -6.43
C SER A 162 0.31 -5.47 -5.78
N THR A 163 1.07 -6.11 -4.89
CA THR A 163 0.63 -7.29 -4.13
C THR A 163 -0.23 -6.94 -2.91
N CYS A 164 -0.38 -5.66 -2.57
CA CYS A 164 -1.14 -5.19 -1.41
C CYS A 164 -2.61 -4.86 -1.72
N ASN A 165 -3.12 -5.19 -2.92
CA ASN A 165 -4.48 -4.81 -3.32
C ASN A 165 -5.58 -5.49 -2.48
N ASN A 166 -5.26 -6.54 -1.73
CA ASN A 166 -6.15 -7.11 -0.71
C ASN A 166 -6.43 -6.18 0.47
N LEU A 167 -5.58 -5.18 0.71
CA LEU A 167 -5.79 -4.20 1.78
C LEU A 167 -6.86 -3.13 1.47
N ILE A 168 -7.35 -3.04 0.23
CA ILE A 168 -8.27 -1.97 -0.17
C ILE A 168 -9.61 -2.05 0.58
N GLU A 169 -10.19 -3.26 0.67
CA GLU A 169 -11.47 -3.48 1.36
C GLU A 169 -11.33 -3.22 2.88
N PRO A 170 -10.33 -3.78 3.59
CA PRO A 170 -10.05 -3.43 4.98
C PRO A 170 -9.83 -1.93 5.22
N LEU A 171 -9.12 -1.25 4.32
CA LEU A 171 -8.86 0.19 4.41
C LEU A 171 -10.16 1.00 4.45
N PHE A 172 -11.12 0.67 3.58
CA PHE A 172 -12.42 1.36 3.55
C PHE A 172 -13.28 1.09 4.78
N GLY A 173 -13.15 -0.07 5.40
CA GLY A 173 -13.82 -0.40 6.65
C GLY A 173 -13.24 0.33 7.86
N HIS A 174 -11.96 0.69 7.81
CA HIS A 174 -11.27 1.32 8.93
C HIS A 174 -11.44 2.83 8.99
N HIS A 175 -11.36 3.54 7.86
CA HIS A 175 -11.36 5.00 7.86
C HIS A 175 -12.37 5.59 6.85
N PRO A 176 -13.42 6.30 7.29
CA PRO A 176 -14.47 6.78 6.39
C PRO A 176 -13.97 7.85 5.41
N GLY A 177 -12.95 8.63 5.79
CA GLY A 177 -12.43 9.73 4.96
C GLY A 177 -11.33 9.38 3.96
N VAL A 178 -10.85 8.12 3.92
CA VAL A 178 -9.75 7.73 3.03
C VAL A 178 -10.18 7.75 1.58
N ARG A 179 -9.31 8.25 0.70
CA ARG A 179 -9.50 8.20 -0.75
C ARG A 179 -8.42 7.38 -1.42
N VAL A 180 -8.81 6.68 -2.48
CA VAL A 180 -7.90 5.81 -3.23
C VAL A 180 -7.97 6.09 -4.72
N VAL A 181 -6.82 5.97 -5.39
CA VAL A 181 -6.69 5.87 -6.84
C VAL A 181 -6.36 4.42 -7.18
N LEU A 182 -7.11 3.83 -8.11
CA LEU A 182 -6.98 2.47 -8.59
C LEU A 182 -6.41 2.52 -10.01
N LEU A 183 -5.09 2.40 -10.14
CA LEU A 183 -4.38 2.64 -11.40
C LEU A 183 -4.17 1.34 -12.20
N HIS A 184 -4.54 1.37 -13.47
CA HIS A 184 -4.38 0.24 -14.38
C HIS A 184 -3.89 0.66 -15.76
N LEU A 185 -3.53 -0.34 -16.56
CA LEU A 185 -3.34 -0.26 -18.01
C LEU A 185 -4.39 -1.15 -18.71
N PRO A 186 -4.77 -0.86 -19.96
CA PRO A 186 -5.48 -1.81 -20.81
C PRO A 186 -4.67 -3.11 -20.98
N LEU A 187 -5.36 -4.24 -21.17
CA LEU A 187 -4.72 -5.57 -21.16
C LEU A 187 -3.59 -5.70 -22.18
N GLU A 188 -3.79 -5.22 -23.41
CA GLU A 188 -2.78 -5.31 -24.48
C GLU A 188 -1.48 -4.59 -24.08
N SER A 189 -1.59 -3.33 -23.66
CA SER A 189 -0.46 -2.52 -23.22
C SER A 189 0.18 -3.04 -21.94
N TYR A 190 -0.61 -3.62 -21.04
CA TYR A 190 -0.10 -4.27 -19.85
C TYR A 190 0.74 -5.51 -20.21
N LEU A 191 0.23 -6.40 -21.08
CA LEU A 191 0.99 -7.56 -21.56
C LEU A 191 2.25 -7.13 -22.31
N ALA A 192 2.17 -6.12 -23.17
CA ALA A 192 3.33 -5.57 -23.87
C ALA A 192 4.39 -5.05 -22.90
N THR A 193 3.98 -4.41 -21.79
CA THR A 193 4.88 -3.92 -20.74
C THR A 193 5.53 -5.08 -19.98
N MET A 194 4.73 -6.07 -19.57
CA MET A 194 5.19 -7.18 -18.74
C MET A 194 6.07 -8.17 -19.50
N MET A 195 5.82 -8.35 -20.80
CA MET A 195 6.49 -9.36 -21.64
C MET A 195 7.62 -8.78 -22.50
N LYS A 196 7.97 -7.50 -22.33
CA LYS A 196 8.96 -6.80 -23.17
C LYS A 196 10.36 -7.41 -23.14
N ALA A 197 10.78 -7.96 -22.00
CA ALA A 197 12.14 -8.44 -21.79
C ALA A 197 12.16 -9.74 -20.97
N PRO A 198 13.20 -10.59 -21.12
CA PRO A 198 13.41 -11.74 -20.25
C PRO A 198 13.40 -11.34 -18.77
N GLY A 199 12.62 -12.04 -17.94
CA GLY A 199 12.43 -11.68 -16.52
C GLY A 199 11.41 -10.56 -16.27
N GLY A 200 10.83 -9.99 -17.33
CA GLY A 200 9.66 -9.12 -17.22
C GLY A 200 8.48 -9.87 -16.59
N GLY A 201 7.78 -9.18 -15.67
CA GLY A 201 6.59 -9.70 -15.01
C GLY A 201 6.82 -10.79 -13.96
N LEU A 202 8.06 -11.06 -13.55
CA LEU A 202 8.35 -12.01 -12.45
C LEU A 202 7.57 -11.68 -11.18
N ASP A 203 7.41 -10.41 -10.83
CA ASP A 203 6.61 -9.96 -9.70
C ASP A 203 5.13 -10.34 -9.86
N ALA A 204 4.59 -10.23 -11.07
CA ALA A 204 3.22 -10.65 -11.35
C ALA A 204 3.03 -12.16 -11.32
N LEU A 205 4.03 -12.93 -11.76
CA LEU A 205 4.05 -14.39 -11.64
C LEU A 205 4.14 -14.83 -10.17
N GLN A 206 5.00 -14.19 -9.37
CA GLN A 206 5.12 -14.44 -7.93
C GLN A 206 3.81 -14.14 -7.18
N GLY A 207 3.12 -13.06 -7.55
CA GLY A 207 1.83 -12.68 -6.96
C GLY A 207 0.62 -13.47 -7.50
N ALA A 208 0.80 -14.34 -8.50
CA ALA A 208 -0.30 -15.03 -9.17
C ALA A 208 -1.15 -15.92 -8.25
N PRO A 209 -0.61 -16.66 -7.25
CA PRO A 209 -1.43 -17.47 -6.36
C PRO A 209 -2.51 -16.66 -5.62
N ALA A 210 -2.15 -15.50 -5.06
CA ALA A 210 -3.10 -14.64 -4.34
C ALA A 210 -4.17 -14.05 -5.26
N ARG A 211 -3.79 -13.67 -6.49
CA ARG A 211 -4.70 -13.17 -7.51
C ARG A 211 -5.68 -14.24 -7.99
N LEU A 212 -5.18 -15.46 -8.18
CA LEU A 212 -6.01 -16.60 -8.56
C LEU A 212 -7.00 -16.95 -7.45
N ALA A 213 -6.56 -16.97 -6.19
CA ALA A 213 -7.43 -17.19 -5.04
C ALA A 213 -8.55 -16.14 -4.97
N TYR A 214 -8.21 -14.86 -5.21
CA TYR A 214 -9.21 -13.80 -5.31
C TYR A 214 -10.20 -14.04 -6.46
N LEU A 215 -9.70 -14.39 -7.65
CA LEU A 215 -10.52 -14.64 -8.83
C LEU A 215 -11.46 -15.81 -8.61
N HIS A 216 -10.98 -16.92 -8.05
CA HIS A 216 -11.80 -18.08 -7.70
C HIS A 216 -12.95 -17.71 -6.76
N ARG A 217 -12.65 -16.96 -5.68
CA ARG A 217 -13.67 -16.47 -4.75
C ARG A 217 -14.73 -15.61 -5.44
N VAL A 218 -14.30 -14.74 -6.35
CA VAL A 218 -15.19 -13.84 -7.09
C VAL A 218 -16.07 -14.59 -8.09
N LEU A 219 -15.53 -15.59 -8.78
CA LEU A 219 -16.25 -16.36 -9.78
C LEU A 219 -17.11 -17.48 -9.16
N GLY A 220 -16.80 -17.91 -7.93
CA GLY A 220 -17.35 -19.15 -7.36
C GLY A 220 -16.90 -20.39 -8.14
N ASP A 221 -15.77 -20.30 -8.85
CA ASP A 221 -15.21 -21.36 -9.69
C ASP A 221 -13.72 -21.51 -9.39
N GLU A 222 -13.33 -22.73 -9.00
CA GLU A 222 -11.96 -23.13 -8.73
C GLU A 222 -11.44 -24.08 -9.82
N SER A 223 -11.84 -23.91 -11.09
CA SER A 223 -11.40 -24.76 -12.20
C SER A 223 -10.00 -24.40 -12.73
N ILE A 224 -9.60 -23.13 -12.64
CA ILE A 224 -8.31 -22.65 -13.16
C ILE A 224 -7.17 -23.22 -12.33
N ARG A 225 -6.13 -23.75 -12.99
CA ARG A 225 -4.92 -24.26 -12.34
C ARG A 225 -3.72 -23.46 -12.79
N LEU A 226 -3.02 -22.83 -11.84
CA LEU A 226 -1.87 -21.98 -12.15
C LEU A 226 -0.76 -22.73 -12.93
N HIS A 227 -0.53 -24.00 -12.61
CA HIS A 227 0.48 -24.82 -13.30
C HIS A 227 0.12 -25.18 -14.75
N GLN A 228 -1.12 -24.93 -15.18
CA GLN A 228 -1.56 -25.14 -16.57
C GLN A 228 -1.46 -23.86 -17.41
N LEU A 229 -1.22 -22.71 -16.79
CA LEU A 229 -1.10 -21.43 -17.47
C LEU A 229 0.36 -21.18 -17.87
N ASP A 230 0.58 -20.75 -19.10
CA ASP A 230 1.86 -20.17 -19.50
C ASP A 230 2.09 -18.80 -18.80
N PRO A 231 3.29 -18.21 -18.89
CA PRO A 231 3.56 -16.92 -18.27
C PRO A 231 2.63 -15.78 -18.73
N ALA A 232 2.29 -15.70 -20.02
CA ALA A 232 1.41 -14.65 -20.53
C ALA A 232 -0.03 -14.83 -20.05
N GLN A 233 -0.53 -16.08 -20.05
CA GLN A 233 -1.82 -16.44 -19.49
C GLN A 233 -1.89 -16.15 -17.99
N THR A 234 -0.81 -16.41 -17.25
CA THR A 234 -0.72 -16.10 -15.82
C THR A 234 -0.81 -14.59 -15.57
N VAL A 235 -0.09 -13.78 -16.35
CA VAL A 235 -0.16 -12.31 -16.26
C VAL A 235 -1.55 -11.80 -16.63
N ALA A 236 -2.17 -12.35 -17.69
CA ALA A 236 -3.53 -11.99 -18.10
C ALA A 236 -4.58 -12.35 -17.04
N MET A 237 -4.49 -13.55 -16.44
CA MET A 237 -5.34 -13.95 -15.32
C MET A 237 -5.20 -13.00 -14.14
N GLY A 238 -3.96 -12.64 -13.79
CA GLY A 238 -3.69 -11.64 -12.75
C GLY A 238 -4.30 -10.28 -13.07
N TRP A 239 -4.21 -9.83 -14.32
CA TRP A 239 -4.87 -8.59 -14.77
C TRP A 239 -6.39 -8.67 -14.58
N VAL A 240 -7.03 -9.78 -14.99
CA VAL A 240 -8.48 -9.97 -14.83
C VAL A 240 -8.88 -9.92 -13.35
N ALA A 241 -8.12 -10.59 -12.48
CA ALA A 241 -8.39 -10.59 -11.04
C ALA A 241 -8.36 -9.17 -10.44
N GLU A 242 -7.33 -8.38 -10.76
CA GLU A 242 -7.19 -7.02 -10.24
C GLU A 242 -8.21 -6.05 -10.84
N LEU A 243 -8.52 -6.14 -12.13
CA LEU A 243 -9.55 -5.28 -12.73
C LEU A 243 -10.95 -5.65 -12.23
N ALA A 244 -11.23 -6.93 -11.97
CA ALA A 244 -12.48 -7.34 -11.31
C ALA A 244 -12.58 -6.73 -9.90
N ARG A 245 -11.47 -6.71 -9.14
CA ARG A 245 -11.39 -6.04 -7.84
C ARG A 245 -11.68 -4.55 -7.95
N PHE A 246 -10.95 -3.85 -8.81
CA PHE A 246 -11.07 -2.40 -8.95
C PHE A 246 -12.45 -1.98 -9.47
N THR A 247 -13.00 -2.72 -10.44
CA THR A 247 -14.32 -2.46 -11.01
C THR A 247 -15.42 -2.65 -9.96
N ARG A 248 -15.33 -3.69 -9.13
CA ARG A 248 -16.27 -3.89 -8.02
C ARG A 248 -16.26 -2.70 -7.06
N ILE A 249 -15.08 -2.25 -6.65
CA ILE A 249 -14.93 -1.10 -5.75
C ILE A 249 -15.49 0.18 -6.40
N ALA A 250 -15.15 0.43 -7.67
CA ALA A 250 -15.59 1.61 -8.39
C ALA A 250 -17.10 1.59 -8.73
N SER A 251 -17.74 0.43 -8.67
CA SER A 251 -19.19 0.27 -8.92
C SER A 251 -20.01 0.22 -7.64
N ASP A 252 -19.37 0.08 -6.47
CA ASP A 252 -20.05 0.09 -5.18
C ASP A 252 -20.47 1.54 -4.83
N PRO A 253 -21.77 1.82 -4.58
CA PRO A 253 -22.24 3.18 -4.26
C PRO A 253 -21.65 3.78 -2.98
N ILE A 254 -21.21 2.96 -2.03
CA ILE A 254 -20.61 3.38 -0.76
C ILE A 254 -19.11 3.67 -0.95
N LEU A 255 -18.43 2.91 -1.80
CA LEU A 255 -16.98 3.04 -1.99
C LEU A 255 -16.60 3.97 -3.15
N SER A 256 -17.39 3.99 -4.22
CA SER A 256 -17.10 4.76 -5.44
C SER A 256 -16.88 6.26 -5.22
N PRO A 257 -17.53 6.98 -4.28
CA PRO A 257 -17.20 8.39 -4.02
C PRO A 257 -15.79 8.61 -3.48
N ARG A 258 -15.14 7.54 -3.00
CA ARG A 258 -13.80 7.53 -2.42
C ARG A 258 -12.79 6.76 -3.26
N ALA A 259 -13.20 6.20 -4.40
CA ALA A 259 -12.35 5.41 -5.28
C ALA A 259 -12.36 5.97 -6.71
N MET A 260 -11.19 6.28 -7.24
CA MET A 260 -11.03 6.71 -8.64
C MET A 260 -10.34 5.60 -9.43
N LEU A 261 -11.08 4.95 -10.34
CA LEU A 261 -10.48 4.07 -11.35
C LEU A 261 -9.79 4.93 -12.41
N LEU A 262 -8.48 4.74 -12.57
CA LEU A 262 -7.66 5.54 -13.48
C LEU A 262 -6.95 4.64 -14.48
N ASP A 263 -7.21 4.91 -15.75
CA ASP A 263 -6.48 4.33 -16.88
C ASP A 263 -5.24 5.19 -17.16
N PHE A 264 -4.05 4.57 -17.05
CA PHE A 264 -2.79 5.27 -17.22
C PHE A 264 -2.57 5.78 -18.65
N GLU A 265 -3.10 5.12 -19.68
CA GLU A 265 -2.98 5.64 -21.04
C GLU A 265 -3.79 6.91 -21.22
N LYS A 266 -4.97 6.97 -20.61
CA LYS A 266 -5.80 8.19 -20.60
C LYS A 266 -5.13 9.31 -19.82
N LEU A 267 -4.40 9.00 -18.75
CA LEU A 267 -3.56 9.97 -18.04
C LEU A 267 -2.48 10.53 -18.98
N LEU A 268 -1.75 9.67 -19.71
CA LEU A 268 -0.70 10.13 -20.63
C LEU A 268 -1.24 10.91 -21.84
N ALA A 269 -2.45 10.61 -22.31
CA ALA A 269 -3.09 11.31 -23.42
C ALA A 269 -3.54 12.75 -23.05
N ALA A 270 -3.86 13.01 -21.78
CA ALA A 270 -4.29 14.32 -21.28
C ALA A 270 -3.73 14.59 -19.87
N PRO A 271 -2.41 14.75 -19.71
CA PRO A 271 -1.74 14.70 -18.41
C PRO A 271 -2.17 15.82 -17.46
N ALA A 272 -2.31 17.06 -17.95
CA ALA A 272 -2.74 18.19 -17.13
C ALA A 272 -4.16 17.98 -16.57
N ASP A 273 -5.13 17.72 -17.45
CA ASP A 273 -6.54 17.55 -17.07
C ASP A 273 -6.74 16.35 -16.14
N ARG A 274 -6.08 15.24 -16.43
CA ARG A 274 -6.21 14.01 -15.65
C ARG A 274 -5.51 14.12 -14.31
N LEU A 275 -4.34 14.77 -14.24
CA LEU A 275 -3.69 15.04 -12.97
C LEU A 275 -4.54 16.00 -12.11
N ALA A 276 -5.12 17.05 -12.70
CA ALA A 276 -6.04 17.94 -11.99
C ALA A 276 -7.26 17.18 -11.44
N ALA A 277 -7.83 16.25 -12.21
CA ALA A 277 -8.92 15.39 -11.73
C ALA A 277 -8.49 14.48 -10.56
N VAL A 278 -7.28 13.89 -10.62
CA VAL A 278 -6.73 13.09 -9.52
C VAL A 278 -6.52 13.94 -8.27
N ARG A 279 -5.99 15.16 -8.43
CA ARG A 279 -5.80 16.11 -7.31
C ARG A 279 -7.13 16.48 -6.66
N ALA A 280 -8.12 16.82 -7.47
CA ALA A 280 -9.47 17.14 -7.00
C ALA A 280 -10.11 15.95 -6.26
N HIS A 281 -9.99 14.74 -6.81
CA HIS A 281 -10.44 13.51 -6.15
C HIS A 281 -9.80 13.36 -4.78
N LEU A 282 -8.48 13.50 -4.69
CA LEU A 282 -7.72 13.39 -3.44
C LEU A 282 -7.93 14.58 -2.48
N GLY A 283 -8.65 15.62 -2.90
CA GLY A 283 -8.88 16.84 -2.12
C GLY A 283 -7.62 17.70 -1.94
N LEU A 284 -6.71 17.64 -2.90
CA LEU A 284 -5.54 18.51 -2.96
C LEU A 284 -5.94 19.88 -3.52
N PRO A 285 -5.24 20.97 -3.13
CA PRO A 285 -5.49 22.29 -3.70
C PRO A 285 -5.27 22.30 -5.22
N ALA A 286 -5.92 23.23 -5.92
CA ALA A 286 -5.76 23.40 -7.36
C ALA A 286 -4.33 23.80 -7.74
#